data_AF-A0A2S9YV81-F1
#
_entry.id   AF-A0A2S9YV81-F1
#
_cell.length_a   1.000
_cell.length_b   1.000
_cell.length_c   1.000
_cell.angle_alpha   90.00
_cell.angle_beta   90.00
_cell.angle_gamma   90.00
#
_symmetry.space_group_name_H-M   'P 1'
#
loop_
_entity.id
_entity.type
_entity.pdbx_description
1 polymer ?
#
loop_
_entity_poly.entity_id
_entity_poly.type
_entity_poly.pdbx_seq_one_letter_code
_entity_poly.pdbx_strand_id
1 'polypeptide(L)'
;MSSAPKPAPLHETLLHAPQAFAERRASSPWVYPLWGILAASVFVLYHAAVLIVWNAPGKGLAKDFHKSFLQQTKGYEYFRGTRNNQSWAMFAPNPNRTNAFVRVFVEDENGQLWDYEQDIWEDNRYPYFWYDRRGKINRRIDGKKHYQRLYGAWVCRDWERHHEGVAAKSVSFIRIHTRVPHPQEVLAKGGWDQWKAPHKQTEQETITCKTVVHGQLPNELRERYELDIIDEEANFRPVRERTWWDKAEAEAKRAERDAERAERRERWEAEKAEKAGRVLPEPEDRRPAILDARGPVRDPSEVVDAREQAETAGADDELQEDQ
;
A
#
# COMPACT_ATOMS: atom_id res chain seq x y z
N MET A 1 -37.97 -70.97 22.71
CA MET A 1 -36.66 -70.27 22.80
C MET A 1 -36.92 -68.80 22.52
N SER A 2 -36.90 -67.95 23.55
CA SER A 2 -37.18 -66.52 23.38
C SER A 2 -35.90 -65.81 22.93
N SER A 3 -35.93 -65.18 21.75
CA SER A 3 -34.78 -64.47 21.20
C SER A 3 -34.48 -63.23 22.03
N ALA A 4 -33.25 -63.10 22.52
CA ALA A 4 -32.80 -61.90 23.21
C ALA A 4 -32.97 -60.67 22.29
N PRO A 5 -33.45 -59.53 22.82
CA PRO A 5 -33.63 -58.32 22.03
C PRO A 5 -32.29 -57.83 21.48
N LYS A 6 -32.28 -57.41 20.21
CA LYS A 6 -31.10 -56.80 19.60
C LYS A 6 -30.78 -55.50 20.34
N PRO A 7 -29.50 -55.24 20.68
CA PRO A 7 -29.11 -54.00 21.34
C PRO A 7 -29.46 -52.81 20.45
N ALA A 8 -30.04 -51.78 21.06
CA ALA A 8 -30.39 -50.54 20.38
C ALA A 8 -29.13 -49.89 19.77
N PRO A 9 -29.26 -49.22 18.62
CA PRO A 9 -28.14 -48.52 18.00
C PRO A 9 -27.61 -47.43 18.92
N LEU A 10 -26.29 -47.25 18.92
CA LEU A 10 -25.54 -46.46 19.91
C LEU A 10 -26.03 -45.01 20.05
N HIS A 11 -26.59 -44.42 18.99
CA HIS A 11 -27.15 -43.06 19.03
C HIS A 11 -28.45 -42.97 19.83
N GLU A 12 -29.34 -43.98 19.77
CA GLU A 12 -30.55 -44.03 20.60
C GLU A 12 -30.19 -44.23 22.07
N THR A 13 -29.19 -45.08 22.34
CA THR A 13 -28.70 -45.33 23.70
C THR A 13 -28.07 -44.07 24.31
N LEU A 14 -27.37 -43.24 23.54
CA LEU A 14 -26.77 -42.00 24.05
C LEU A 14 -27.78 -40.85 24.26
N LEU A 15 -28.84 -40.80 23.44
CA LEU A 15 -29.84 -39.72 23.51
C LEU A 15 -30.92 -39.97 24.57
N HIS A 16 -31.25 -41.23 24.82
CA HIS A 16 -32.36 -41.61 25.71
C HIS A 16 -31.92 -42.36 26.97
N ALA A 17 -30.61 -42.62 27.15
CA ALA A 17 -30.14 -43.13 28.42
C ALA A 17 -30.45 -42.13 29.54
N PRO A 18 -30.93 -42.60 30.71
CA PRO A 18 -31.01 -41.74 31.88
C PRO A 18 -29.63 -41.16 32.16
N GLN A 19 -29.54 -39.84 32.36
CA GLN A 19 -28.28 -39.18 32.68
C GLN A 19 -27.69 -39.85 33.92
N ALA A 20 -26.60 -40.58 33.73
CA ALA A 20 -25.84 -41.11 34.85
C ALA A 20 -25.29 -39.90 35.61
N PHE A 21 -25.78 -39.69 36.84
CA PHE A 21 -25.16 -38.75 37.76
C PHE A 21 -23.75 -39.26 38.05
N ALA A 22 -22.78 -38.78 37.29
CA ALA A 22 -21.39 -39.06 37.55
C ALA A 22 -21.07 -38.49 38.93
N GLU A 23 -20.70 -39.38 39.87
CA GLU A 23 -20.14 -38.93 41.15
C GLU A 23 -19.04 -37.92 40.87
N ARG A 24 -19.06 -36.80 41.59
CA ARG A 24 -18.09 -35.71 41.40
C ARG A 24 -16.71 -36.33 41.54
N ARG A 25 -15.96 -36.43 40.42
CA ARG A 25 -14.58 -36.95 40.42
C ARG A 25 -13.86 -36.32 41.60
N ALA A 26 -13.27 -37.14 42.47
CA ALA A 26 -12.39 -36.65 43.52
C ALA A 26 -11.43 -35.64 42.87
N SER A 27 -11.37 -34.41 43.41
CA SER A 27 -10.63 -33.31 42.80
C SER A 27 -9.26 -33.81 42.39
N SER A 28 -9.02 -33.95 41.08
CA SER A 28 -7.74 -34.44 40.63
C SER A 28 -6.71 -33.44 41.13
N PRO A 29 -5.63 -33.87 41.83
CA PRO A 29 -4.52 -32.97 42.07
C PRO A 29 -4.10 -32.37 40.72
N TRP A 30 -3.76 -31.09 40.72
CA TRP A 30 -3.42 -30.37 39.50
C TRP A 30 -2.52 -31.23 38.61
N VAL A 31 -2.88 -31.35 37.33
CA VAL A 31 -2.17 -32.19 36.35
C VAL A 31 -0.68 -31.84 36.27
N TYR A 32 -0.31 -30.66 36.76
CA TYR A 32 1.05 -30.16 36.78
C TYR A 32 1.69 -30.29 38.17
N PRO A 33 2.94 -30.77 38.24
CA PRO A 33 3.73 -30.71 39.47
C PRO A 33 3.91 -29.26 39.94
N LEU A 34 4.25 -29.07 41.23
CA LEU A 34 4.41 -27.75 41.85
C LEU A 34 5.32 -26.80 41.05
N TRP A 35 6.37 -27.31 40.39
CA TRP A 35 7.24 -26.51 39.54
C TRP A 35 6.53 -25.96 38.30
N GLY A 36 5.57 -26.70 37.73
CA GLY A 36 4.76 -26.26 36.60
C GLY A 36 3.80 -25.14 37.01
N ILE A 37 3.19 -25.27 38.19
CA ILE A 37 2.37 -24.21 38.79
C ILE A 37 3.23 -22.96 39.04
N LEU A 38 4.43 -23.11 39.58
CA LEU A 38 5.35 -22.00 39.81
C LEU A 38 5.73 -21.31 38.49
N ALA A 39 6.15 -22.07 37.48
CA ALA A 39 6.55 -21.53 36.18
C ALA A 39 5.39 -20.78 35.50
N ALA A 40 4.18 -21.36 35.50
CA ALA A 40 2.99 -20.70 34.96
C ALA A 40 2.65 -19.43 35.76
N SER A 41 2.75 -19.47 37.08
CA SER A 41 2.46 -18.32 37.95
C SER A 41 3.45 -17.17 37.70
N VAL A 42 4.74 -17.47 37.57
CA VAL A 42 5.79 -16.48 37.22
C VAL A 42 5.52 -15.89 35.85
N PHE A 43 5.14 -16.70 34.86
CA PHE A 43 4.79 -16.21 33.53
C PHE A 43 3.57 -15.30 33.55
N VAL A 44 2.50 -15.69 34.26
CA VAL A 44 1.28 -14.86 34.40
C VAL A 44 1.59 -13.55 35.11
N LEU A 45 2.37 -13.58 36.18
CA LEU A 45 2.81 -12.38 36.89
C LEU A 45 3.61 -11.45 35.97
N TYR A 46 4.57 -12.00 35.23
CA TYR A 46 5.37 -11.25 34.26
C TYR A 46 4.48 -10.62 33.17
N HIS A 47 3.59 -11.42 32.55
CA HIS A 47 2.68 -10.94 31.52
C HIS A 47 1.76 -9.83 32.05
N ALA A 48 1.15 -10.02 33.22
CA ALA A 48 0.26 -9.04 33.84
C ALA A 48 1.01 -7.73 34.16
N ALA A 49 2.22 -7.82 34.72
CA ALA A 49 3.02 -6.64 35.05
C ALA A 49 3.41 -5.85 33.79
N VAL A 50 3.89 -6.53 32.74
CA VAL A 50 4.20 -5.89 31.45
C VAL A 50 2.92 -5.32 30.83
N LEU A 51 1.80 -6.03 30.84
CA LEU A 51 0.52 -5.57 30.28
C LEU A 51 0.00 -4.31 30.97
N ILE A 52 0.08 -4.25 32.30
CA ILE A 52 -0.34 -3.07 33.07
C ILE A 52 0.51 -1.87 32.69
N VAL A 53 1.84 -2.00 32.70
CA VAL A 53 2.75 -0.90 32.37
C VAL A 53 2.64 -0.51 30.90
N TRP A 54 2.45 -1.47 29.99
CA TRP A 54 2.24 -1.25 28.56
C TRP A 54 1.02 -0.37 28.28
N ASN A 55 -0.07 -0.58 29.02
CA ASN A 55 -1.30 0.21 28.90
C ASN A 55 -1.28 1.50 29.73
N ALA A 56 -0.28 1.69 30.62
CA ALA A 56 -0.10 2.94 31.32
C ALA A 56 0.39 4.05 30.37
N PRO A 57 0.01 5.31 30.60
CA PRO A 57 0.41 6.41 29.74
C PRO A 57 1.93 6.60 29.74
N GLY A 58 2.57 6.43 28.58
CA GLY A 58 4.00 6.72 28.38
C GLY A 58 4.36 8.21 28.35
N LYS A 59 3.46 9.09 28.83
CA LYS A 59 3.61 10.55 28.89
C LYS A 59 3.23 11.03 30.29
N GLY A 60 3.76 12.18 30.70
CA GLY A 60 3.52 12.75 32.03
C GLY A 60 4.39 12.12 33.12
N LEU A 61 3.89 12.11 34.36
CA LEU A 61 4.66 11.74 35.56
C LEU A 61 5.16 10.28 35.57
N ALA A 62 4.51 9.38 34.84
CA ALA A 62 4.88 7.96 34.77
C ALA A 62 5.85 7.61 33.62
N LYS A 63 6.29 8.60 32.82
CA LYS A 63 7.07 8.35 31.60
C LYS A 63 8.37 7.58 31.86
N ASP A 64 9.13 8.01 32.86
CA ASP A 64 10.45 7.42 33.14
C ASP A 64 10.32 6.01 33.73
N PHE A 65 9.34 5.80 34.61
CA PHE A 65 8.99 4.47 35.11
C PHE A 65 8.53 3.54 33.98
N HIS A 66 7.60 3.99 33.13
CA HIS A 66 7.10 3.21 31.99
C HIS A 66 8.24 2.78 31.07
N LYS A 67 9.11 3.72 30.68
CA LYS A 67 10.25 3.43 29.80
C LYS A 67 11.25 2.49 30.47
N SER A 68 11.65 2.79 31.71
CA SER A 68 12.63 1.99 32.45
C SER A 68 12.14 0.56 32.68
N PHE A 69 10.90 0.40 33.15
CA PHE A 69 10.30 -0.90 33.41
C PHE A 69 10.22 -1.75 32.14
N LEU A 70 9.71 -1.19 31.03
CA LEU A 70 9.58 -1.94 29.77
C LEU A 70 10.94 -2.27 29.14
N GLN A 71 11.97 -1.45 29.33
CA GLN A 71 13.33 -1.78 28.89
C GLN A 71 13.95 -2.89 29.74
N GLN A 72 13.85 -2.81 31.07
CA GLN A 72 14.43 -3.80 31.98
C GLN A 72 13.76 -5.17 31.86
N THR A 73 12.43 -5.18 31.73
CA THR A 73 11.64 -6.42 31.58
C THR A 73 11.63 -6.96 30.15
N LYS A 74 12.29 -6.29 29.20
CA LYS A 74 12.20 -6.57 27.75
C LYS A 74 10.74 -6.63 27.25
N GLY A 75 9.89 -5.78 27.84
CA GLY A 75 8.46 -5.74 27.55
C GLY A 75 8.17 -5.36 26.09
N TYR A 76 8.99 -4.48 25.49
CA TYR A 76 8.88 -4.11 24.08
C TYR A 76 9.11 -5.30 23.14
N GLU A 77 10.16 -6.07 23.38
CA GLU A 77 10.49 -7.27 22.60
C GLU A 77 9.46 -8.37 22.83
N TYR A 78 9.05 -8.59 24.08
CA TYR A 78 8.05 -9.57 24.44
C TYR A 78 6.70 -9.32 23.74
N PHE A 79 6.16 -8.10 23.82
CA PHE A 79 4.89 -7.75 23.17
C PHE A 79 4.98 -7.78 21.64
N ARG A 80 6.11 -7.36 21.08
CA ARG A 80 6.35 -7.42 19.62
C ARG A 80 6.48 -8.87 19.14
N GLY A 81 7.19 -9.72 19.89
CA GLY A 81 7.40 -11.14 19.57
C GLY A 81 6.11 -11.96 19.70
N THR A 82 5.32 -11.69 20.73
CA THR A 82 4.01 -12.34 20.95
C THR A 82 2.86 -11.72 20.17
N ARG A 83 3.10 -10.62 19.45
CA ARG A 83 2.10 -9.85 18.67
C ARG A 83 0.93 -9.34 19.52
N ASN A 84 1.19 -9.02 20.80
CA ASN A 84 0.24 -8.39 21.72
C ASN A 84 0.18 -6.86 21.59
N ASN A 85 0.87 -6.28 20.60
CA ASN A 85 0.88 -4.85 20.34
C ASN A 85 -0.43 -4.38 19.67
N GLN A 86 -1.55 -4.46 20.38
CA GLN A 86 -2.78 -3.83 19.92
C GLN A 86 -2.66 -2.31 20.13
N SER A 87 -2.78 -1.55 19.05
CA SER A 87 -2.71 -0.09 19.13
C SER A 87 -4.01 0.47 19.71
N TRP A 88 -3.91 1.33 20.72
CA TRP A 88 -5.02 2.16 21.20
C TRP A 88 -5.64 3.03 20.10
N ALA A 89 -4.95 3.24 18.96
CA ALA A 89 -5.54 3.86 17.78
C ALA A 89 -6.71 3.07 17.18
N MET A 90 -6.85 1.77 17.50
CA MET A 90 -8.05 1.00 17.17
C MET A 90 -9.27 1.45 17.98
N PHE A 91 -9.06 2.09 19.14
CA PHE A 91 -10.09 2.61 20.03
C PHE A 91 -10.05 4.14 20.15
N ALA A 92 -9.36 4.82 19.22
CA ALA A 92 -9.32 6.27 19.22
C ALA A 92 -10.76 6.82 19.18
N PRO A 93 -11.10 7.83 20.00
CA PRO A 93 -12.47 8.31 20.19
C PRO A 93 -13.14 8.89 18.93
N ASN A 94 -12.39 9.00 17.83
CA ASN A 94 -12.92 9.41 16.53
C ASN A 94 -12.35 8.47 15.46
N PRO A 95 -12.99 7.32 15.18
CA PRO A 95 -12.62 6.49 14.04
C PRO A 95 -12.69 7.33 12.76
N ASN A 96 -11.98 6.91 11.72
CA ASN A 96 -12.06 7.60 10.44
C ASN A 96 -13.52 7.61 9.97
N ARG A 97 -14.10 8.80 9.84
CA ARG A 97 -15.49 9.00 9.41
C ARG A 97 -15.65 8.92 7.90
N THR A 98 -14.82 8.11 7.25
CA THR A 98 -14.79 7.94 5.81
C THR A 98 -14.82 6.46 5.53
N ASN A 99 -15.96 5.99 5.01
CA ASN A 99 -16.03 4.65 4.46
C ASN A 99 -15.54 4.74 3.03
N ALA A 100 -14.55 3.92 2.68
CA ALA A 100 -13.99 3.86 1.35
C ALA A 100 -14.04 2.42 0.85
N PHE A 101 -14.41 2.30 -0.42
CA PHE A 101 -14.61 1.08 -1.16
C PHE A 101 -13.93 1.22 -2.52
N VAL A 102 -13.48 0.11 -3.08
CA VAL A 102 -12.82 0.10 -4.38
C VAL A 102 -13.59 -0.83 -5.30
N ARG A 103 -14.05 -0.26 -6.43
CA ARG A 103 -14.54 -1.01 -7.59
C ARG A 103 -13.38 -1.28 -8.51
N VAL A 104 -13.42 -2.46 -9.13
CA VAL A 104 -12.40 -2.91 -10.06
C VAL A 104 -13.10 -3.16 -11.37
N PHE A 105 -12.70 -2.41 -12.39
CA PHE A 105 -13.24 -2.56 -13.73
C PHE A 105 -12.19 -3.17 -14.64
N VAL A 106 -12.62 -4.01 -15.56
CA VAL A 106 -11.78 -4.62 -16.59
C VAL A 106 -12.27 -4.12 -17.93
N GLU A 107 -11.37 -3.51 -18.69
CA GLU A 107 -11.60 -3.14 -20.08
C GLU A 107 -11.16 -4.29 -20.98
N ASP A 108 -12.11 -4.86 -21.71
CA ASP A 108 -11.86 -5.92 -22.69
C ASP A 108 -11.11 -5.40 -23.94
N GLU A 109 -10.63 -6.29 -24.81
CA GLU A 109 -9.98 -5.91 -26.08
C GLU A 109 -10.89 -5.05 -26.97
N ASN A 110 -12.21 -5.30 -26.90
CA ASN A 110 -13.24 -4.54 -27.60
C ASN A 110 -13.51 -3.15 -26.99
N GLY A 111 -12.86 -2.79 -25.88
CA GLY A 111 -13.09 -1.55 -25.14
C GLY A 111 -14.35 -1.55 -24.27
N GLN A 112 -15.00 -2.70 -24.10
CA GLN A 112 -16.13 -2.83 -23.18
C GLN A 112 -15.65 -2.88 -21.73
N LEU A 113 -16.30 -2.10 -20.86
CA LEU A 113 -16.00 -2.04 -19.44
C LEU A 113 -16.87 -3.05 -18.67
N TRP A 114 -16.22 -3.97 -17.96
CA TRP A 114 -16.84 -4.98 -17.11
C TRP A 114 -16.56 -4.66 -15.64
N ASP A 115 -17.58 -4.72 -14.78
CA ASP A 115 -17.38 -4.69 -13.34
C ASP A 115 -16.92 -6.08 -12.89
N TYR A 116 -15.76 -6.17 -12.24
CA TYR A 116 -15.21 -7.43 -11.78
C TYR A 116 -15.87 -7.93 -10.47
N GLU A 117 -16.92 -7.26 -10.00
CA GLU A 117 -17.76 -7.63 -8.85
C GLU A 117 -16.97 -7.88 -7.55
N GLN A 118 -15.81 -7.24 -7.45
CA GLN A 118 -14.94 -7.33 -6.28
C GLN A 118 -15.38 -6.40 -5.15
N ASP A 119 -16.26 -5.46 -5.47
CA ASP A 119 -16.71 -4.48 -4.50
C ASP A 119 -17.70 -5.09 -3.50
N ILE A 120 -17.59 -4.63 -2.25
CA ILE A 120 -18.58 -4.85 -1.20
C ILE A 120 -19.69 -3.79 -1.31
N TRP A 121 -19.48 -2.75 -2.12
CA TRP A 121 -20.47 -1.72 -2.34
C TRP A 121 -21.77 -2.31 -2.91
N GLU A 122 -22.92 -1.90 -2.36
CA GLU A 122 -24.27 -2.38 -2.67
C GLU A 122 -24.60 -3.82 -2.21
N ASP A 123 -23.63 -4.75 -2.16
CA ASP A 123 -23.86 -6.11 -1.67
C ASP A 123 -23.74 -6.18 -0.13
N ASN A 124 -24.86 -5.86 0.55
CA ASN A 124 -24.91 -5.74 2.00
C ASN A 124 -24.86 -7.08 2.74
N ARG A 125 -23.68 -7.70 2.82
CA ARG A 125 -23.47 -8.93 3.62
C ARG A 125 -23.18 -8.64 5.11
N TYR A 126 -23.71 -7.55 5.67
CA TYR A 126 -23.66 -7.27 7.11
C TYR A 126 -24.86 -7.90 7.85
N PRO A 127 -24.67 -8.49 9.05
CA PRO A 127 -23.42 -8.64 9.79
C PRO A 127 -22.57 -9.83 9.29
N TYR A 128 -21.28 -9.57 9.03
CA TYR A 128 -20.33 -10.64 8.74
C TYR A 128 -19.95 -11.36 10.04
N PHE A 129 -20.45 -12.58 10.24
CA PHE A 129 -19.88 -13.46 11.28
C PHE A 129 -18.45 -13.90 10.93
N TRP A 130 -18.13 -13.96 9.64
CA TRP A 130 -16.82 -14.33 9.13
C TRP A 130 -16.31 -13.26 8.19
N TYR A 131 -15.13 -12.72 8.48
CA TYR A 131 -14.51 -11.73 7.64
C TYR A 131 -14.03 -12.37 6.33
N ASP A 132 -14.71 -12.07 5.22
CA ASP A 132 -14.36 -12.55 3.88
C ASP A 132 -12.95 -12.06 3.46
N ARG A 133 -12.20 -12.95 2.79
CA ARG A 133 -10.93 -12.62 2.13
C ARG A 133 -11.08 -11.52 1.08
N ARG A 134 -12.20 -11.44 0.35
CA ARG A 134 -12.49 -10.36 -0.61
C ARG A 134 -12.51 -9.01 0.08
N GLY A 135 -13.20 -8.89 1.21
CA GLY A 135 -13.19 -7.67 2.02
C GLY A 135 -11.81 -7.32 2.59
N LYS A 136 -10.98 -8.34 2.90
CA LYS A 136 -9.57 -8.12 3.25
C LYS A 136 -8.79 -7.51 2.11
N ILE A 137 -8.99 -8.00 0.89
CA ILE A 137 -8.30 -7.52 -0.30
C ILE A 137 -8.75 -6.10 -0.63
N ASN A 138 -10.06 -5.81 -0.64
CA ASN A 138 -10.61 -4.49 -0.92
C ASN A 138 -10.01 -3.40 0.01
N ARG A 139 -9.95 -3.67 1.32
CA ARG A 139 -9.26 -2.77 2.29
C ARG A 139 -7.76 -2.63 2.08
N ARG A 140 -7.09 -3.61 1.46
CA ARG A 140 -5.65 -3.56 1.20
C ARG A 140 -5.34 -2.79 -0.07
N ILE A 141 -6.20 -2.84 -1.08
CA ILE A 141 -6.03 -2.12 -2.34
C ILE A 141 -6.45 -0.65 -2.23
N ASP A 142 -7.32 -0.27 -1.28
CA ASP A 142 -7.75 1.13 -1.10
C ASP A 142 -6.56 2.10 -0.91
N GLY A 143 -6.36 2.97 -1.90
CA GLY A 143 -5.39 4.05 -1.88
C GLY A 143 -3.92 3.60 -1.94
N LYS A 144 -3.65 2.31 -2.18
CA LYS A 144 -2.30 1.73 -2.16
C LYS A 144 -1.89 1.21 -3.53
N LYS A 145 -1.25 2.09 -4.33
CA LYS A 145 -0.80 1.82 -5.70
C LYS A 145 -0.05 0.49 -5.88
N HIS A 146 0.90 0.16 -5.01
CA HIS A 146 1.65 -1.09 -5.12
C HIS A 146 0.77 -2.35 -4.98
N TYR A 147 -0.23 -2.34 -4.10
CA TYR A 147 -1.18 -3.44 -3.96
C TYR A 147 -2.15 -3.49 -5.14
N GLN A 148 -2.57 -2.34 -5.65
CA GLN A 148 -3.38 -2.25 -6.87
C GLN A 148 -2.64 -2.86 -8.06
N ARG A 149 -1.34 -2.57 -8.21
CA ARG A 149 -0.50 -3.16 -9.27
C ARG A 149 -0.46 -4.68 -9.21
N LEU A 150 -0.18 -5.24 -8.04
CA LEU A 150 -0.13 -6.69 -7.84
C LEU A 150 -1.50 -7.34 -8.04
N TYR A 151 -2.56 -6.70 -7.53
CA TYR A 151 -3.91 -7.21 -7.65
C TYR A 151 -4.42 -7.12 -9.09
N GLY A 152 -4.20 -6.01 -9.79
CA GLY A 152 -4.55 -5.85 -11.19
C GLY A 152 -3.80 -6.82 -12.09
N ALA A 153 -2.53 -7.10 -11.83
CA ALA A 153 -1.80 -8.16 -12.54
C ALA A 153 -2.41 -9.56 -12.30
N TRP A 154 -2.95 -9.81 -11.10
CA TRP A 154 -3.72 -11.02 -10.85
C TRP A 154 -5.07 -11.01 -11.58
N VAL A 155 -5.80 -9.89 -11.61
CA VAL A 155 -7.07 -9.74 -12.36
C VAL A 155 -6.85 -9.96 -13.85
N CYS A 156 -5.78 -9.42 -14.44
CA CYS A 156 -5.43 -9.63 -15.84
C CYS A 156 -5.26 -11.14 -16.17
N ARG A 157 -4.54 -11.88 -15.32
CA ARG A 157 -4.36 -13.34 -15.48
C ARG A 157 -5.64 -14.12 -15.26
N ASP A 158 -6.44 -13.70 -14.28
CA ASP A 158 -7.72 -14.35 -14.00
C ASP A 158 -8.72 -14.10 -15.13
N TRP A 159 -8.71 -12.91 -15.73
CA TRP A 159 -9.48 -12.59 -16.92
C TRP A 159 -9.06 -13.48 -18.10
N GLU A 160 -7.77 -13.49 -18.42
CA GLU A 160 -7.20 -14.31 -19.50
C GLU A 160 -7.54 -15.79 -19.34
N ARG A 161 -7.55 -16.29 -18.10
CA ARG A 161 -7.96 -17.66 -17.79
C ARG A 161 -9.42 -17.96 -18.12
N HIS A 162 -10.34 -17.02 -17.88
CA HIS A 162 -11.78 -17.24 -18.05
C HIS A 162 -12.32 -16.79 -19.42
N HIS A 163 -11.49 -16.13 -20.24
CA HIS A 163 -11.85 -15.61 -21.56
C HIS A 163 -10.98 -16.23 -22.66
N GLU A 164 -10.86 -17.56 -22.66
CA GLU A 164 -10.20 -18.33 -23.73
C GLU A 164 -8.76 -17.89 -24.05
N GLY A 165 -8.04 -17.37 -23.04
CA GLY A 165 -6.66 -16.93 -23.21
C GLY A 165 -6.50 -15.53 -23.79
N VAL A 166 -7.59 -14.77 -23.98
CA VAL A 166 -7.61 -13.38 -24.43
C VAL A 166 -7.31 -12.45 -23.25
N ALA A 167 -6.27 -11.64 -23.37
CA ALA A 167 -5.86 -10.73 -22.31
C ALA A 167 -6.73 -9.47 -22.30
N ALA A 168 -7.16 -9.03 -21.11
CA ALA A 168 -7.83 -7.73 -20.99
C ALA A 168 -6.89 -6.59 -21.45
N LYS A 169 -7.46 -5.48 -21.92
CA LYS A 169 -6.68 -4.29 -22.28
C LYS A 169 -6.17 -3.57 -21.05
N SER A 170 -7.05 -3.28 -20.10
CA SER A 170 -6.69 -2.57 -18.88
C SER A 170 -7.58 -2.95 -17.68
N VAL A 171 -7.05 -2.74 -16.47
CA VAL A 171 -7.80 -2.86 -15.21
C VAL A 171 -7.74 -1.52 -14.51
N SER A 172 -8.89 -0.89 -14.30
CA SER A 172 -9.02 0.40 -13.63
C SER A 172 -9.64 0.26 -12.24
N PHE A 173 -9.15 1.07 -11.30
CA PHE A 173 -9.63 1.08 -9.93
C PHE A 173 -10.39 2.37 -9.67
N ILE A 174 -11.63 2.27 -9.22
CA ILE A 174 -12.44 3.43 -8.84
C ILE A 174 -12.69 3.39 -7.34
N ARG A 175 -12.23 4.43 -6.64
CA ARG A 175 -12.48 4.59 -5.21
C ARG A 175 -13.80 5.30 -5.01
N ILE A 176 -14.72 4.63 -4.31
CA ILE A 176 -15.95 5.23 -3.82
C ILE A 176 -15.74 5.54 -2.34
N HIS A 177 -15.95 6.80 -1.94
CA HIS A 177 -15.91 7.14 -0.53
C HIS A 177 -17.16 7.93 -0.09
N THR A 178 -17.68 7.55 1.07
CA THR A 178 -18.77 8.23 1.77
C THR A 178 -18.30 8.78 3.10
N ARG A 179 -18.86 9.93 3.48
CA ARG A 179 -18.60 10.53 4.79
C ARG A 179 -19.65 10.05 5.78
N VAL A 180 -19.19 9.43 6.86
CA VAL A 180 -20.04 9.04 7.99
C VAL A 180 -20.44 10.32 8.75
N PRO A 181 -21.73 10.62 8.90
CA PRO A 181 -22.21 11.81 9.63
C PRO A 181 -21.84 11.76 11.12
N HIS A 182 -22.01 12.87 11.83
CA HIS A 182 -21.68 12.91 13.26
C HIS A 182 -22.70 12.07 14.05
N PRO A 183 -22.32 11.45 15.18
CA PRO A 183 -23.25 10.63 15.98
C PRO A 183 -24.54 11.37 16.35
N GLN A 184 -24.45 12.67 16.65
CA GLN A 184 -25.61 13.51 16.95
C GLN A 184 -26.60 13.61 15.78
N GLU A 185 -26.10 13.70 14.55
CA GLU A 185 -26.92 13.75 13.34
C GLU A 185 -27.58 12.39 13.05
N VAL A 186 -26.85 11.29 13.28
CA VAL A 186 -27.35 9.92 13.11
C VAL A 186 -28.49 9.62 14.09
N LEU A 187 -28.29 9.97 15.36
CA LEU A 187 -29.29 9.78 16.40
C LEU A 187 -30.54 10.62 16.14
N ALA A 188 -30.38 11.88 15.72
CA ALA A 188 -31.50 12.75 15.39
C ALA A 188 -32.32 12.25 14.19
N LYS A 189 -31.67 11.62 13.20
CA LYS A 189 -32.32 11.11 11.98
C LYS A 189 -32.83 9.66 12.09
N GLY A 190 -32.67 9.02 13.26
CA GLY A 190 -33.13 7.65 13.48
C GLY A 190 -32.28 6.57 12.79
N GLY A 191 -31.03 6.89 12.43
CA GLY A 191 -30.11 5.95 11.77
C GLY A 191 -29.34 6.56 10.62
N TRP A 192 -28.43 5.77 10.06
CA TRP A 192 -27.65 6.13 8.88
C TRP A 192 -27.57 4.95 7.92
N ASP A 193 -27.95 5.19 6.67
CA ASP A 193 -27.82 4.24 5.58
C ASP A 193 -26.63 4.66 4.71
N GLN A 194 -25.60 3.81 4.69
CA GLN A 194 -24.35 4.09 3.98
C GLN A 194 -24.53 4.09 2.46
N TRP A 195 -25.52 3.37 1.94
CA TRP A 195 -25.76 3.21 0.50
C TRP A 195 -26.50 4.39 -0.11
N LYS A 196 -27.28 5.11 0.70
CA LYS A 196 -27.99 6.33 0.30
C LYS A 196 -27.18 7.59 0.59
N ALA A 197 -26.03 7.45 1.24
CA ALA A 197 -25.18 8.58 1.57
C ALA A 197 -24.53 9.14 0.29
N PRO A 198 -24.38 10.47 0.16
CA PRO A 198 -23.68 11.05 -0.97
C PRO A 198 -22.24 10.53 -1.01
N HIS A 199 -21.90 9.85 -2.10
CA HIS A 199 -20.56 9.33 -2.35
C HIS A 199 -19.81 10.20 -3.35
N LYS A 200 -18.49 10.17 -3.23
CA LYS A 200 -17.58 10.72 -4.23
C LYS A 200 -16.79 9.58 -4.83
N GLN A 201 -16.72 9.57 -6.16
CA GLN A 201 -15.91 8.64 -6.91
C GLN A 201 -14.61 9.31 -7.30
N THR A 202 -13.52 8.56 -7.25
CA THR A 202 -12.20 9.05 -7.65
C THR A 202 -11.47 7.90 -8.34
N GLU A 203 -11.10 8.12 -9.59
CA GLU A 203 -10.25 7.19 -10.33
C GLU A 203 -8.89 7.08 -9.64
N GLN A 204 -8.39 5.85 -9.53
CA GLN A 204 -7.09 5.55 -8.95
C GLN A 204 -6.12 5.13 -10.05
N GLU A 205 -5.32 4.09 -9.81
CA GLU A 205 -4.42 3.59 -10.83
C GLU A 205 -5.22 2.85 -11.92
N THR A 206 -4.75 2.97 -13.16
CA THR A 206 -5.18 2.11 -14.27
C THR A 206 -3.97 1.32 -14.73
N ILE A 207 -4.15 0.01 -14.88
CA ILE A 207 -3.07 -0.93 -15.17
C ILE A 207 -3.33 -1.52 -16.54
N THR A 208 -2.40 -1.34 -17.45
CA THR A 208 -2.44 -2.01 -18.76
C THR A 208 -1.93 -3.44 -18.61
N CYS A 209 -2.76 -4.44 -18.92
CA CYS A 209 -2.41 -5.84 -18.70
C CYS A 209 -1.22 -6.29 -19.53
N LYS A 210 -1.03 -5.73 -20.74
CA LYS A 210 0.12 -6.04 -21.63
C LYS A 210 1.48 -5.59 -21.07
N THR A 211 1.51 -4.53 -20.25
CA THR A 211 2.78 -3.93 -19.79
C THR A 211 3.11 -4.25 -18.34
N VAL A 212 2.11 -4.64 -17.54
CA VAL A 212 2.31 -4.97 -16.13
C VAL A 212 3.07 -6.29 -15.98
N VAL A 213 3.99 -6.29 -15.03
CA VAL A 213 4.77 -7.47 -14.65
C VAL A 213 3.83 -8.54 -14.06
N HIS A 214 3.94 -9.78 -14.54
CA HIS A 214 3.01 -10.89 -14.24
C HIS A 214 1.54 -10.58 -14.53
N GLY A 215 1.26 -9.69 -15.49
CA GLY A 215 -0.09 -9.47 -15.99
C GLY A 215 -0.61 -10.60 -16.86
N GLN A 216 0.28 -11.34 -17.50
CA GLN A 216 -0.04 -12.40 -18.47
C GLN A 216 0.18 -13.78 -17.84
N LEU A 217 -0.54 -14.80 -18.31
CA LEU A 217 -0.33 -16.18 -17.91
C LEU A 217 0.96 -16.74 -18.56
N PRO A 218 1.87 -17.33 -17.77
CA PRO A 218 3.03 -18.07 -18.32
C PRO A 218 2.57 -19.35 -19.02
N ASN A 219 3.38 -19.89 -19.94
CA ASN A 219 2.99 -21.05 -20.75
C ASN A 219 2.70 -22.29 -19.90
N GLU A 220 3.43 -22.49 -18.80
CA GLU A 220 3.16 -23.59 -17.85
C GLU A 220 1.73 -23.57 -17.30
N LEU A 221 1.15 -22.38 -17.07
CA LEU A 221 -0.23 -22.24 -16.61
C LEU A 221 -1.21 -22.27 -17.77
N ARG A 222 -0.85 -21.72 -18.94
CA ARG A 222 -1.68 -21.81 -20.14
C ARG A 222 -1.90 -23.25 -20.57
N GLU A 223 -0.84 -24.07 -20.59
CA GLU A 223 -0.92 -25.51 -20.86
C GLU A 223 -1.82 -26.23 -19.84
N ARG A 224 -1.69 -25.93 -18.55
CA ARG A 224 -2.56 -26.50 -17.50
C ARG A 224 -4.04 -26.17 -17.70
N TYR A 225 -4.33 -24.99 -18.25
CA TYR A 225 -5.69 -24.54 -18.51
C TYR A 225 -6.15 -24.83 -19.94
N GLU A 226 -5.38 -25.61 -20.72
CA GLU A 226 -5.69 -25.95 -22.11
C GLU A 226 -5.83 -24.71 -23.02
N LEU A 227 -5.06 -23.66 -22.72
CA LEU A 227 -5.01 -22.41 -23.49
C LEU A 227 -3.84 -22.44 -24.49
N ASP A 228 -3.99 -21.73 -25.60
CA ASP A 228 -2.97 -21.66 -26.65
C ASP A 228 -1.64 -21.13 -26.12
N ILE A 229 -0.54 -21.77 -26.46
CA ILE A 229 0.80 -21.35 -26.01
C ILE A 229 1.16 -20.01 -26.67
N ILE A 230 1.71 -19.08 -25.90
CA ILE A 230 2.15 -17.77 -26.40
C ILE A 230 3.67 -17.71 -26.51
N ASP A 231 4.17 -16.78 -27.32
CA ASP A 231 5.58 -16.40 -27.26
C ASP A 231 5.87 -15.67 -25.95
N GLU A 232 6.60 -16.31 -25.05
CA GLU A 232 6.93 -15.78 -23.72
C GLU A 232 7.81 -14.54 -23.78
N GLU A 233 8.74 -14.44 -24.74
CA GLU A 233 9.66 -13.31 -24.80
C GLU A 233 8.93 -12.01 -25.19
N ALA A 234 7.94 -12.13 -26.09
CA ALA A 234 7.15 -11.00 -26.55
C ALA A 234 6.00 -10.63 -25.59
N ASN A 235 5.35 -11.63 -24.98
CA ASN A 235 4.06 -11.44 -24.32
C ASN A 235 4.11 -11.59 -22.80
N PHE A 236 5.03 -12.38 -22.25
CA PHE A 236 5.12 -12.57 -20.80
C PHE A 236 6.18 -11.65 -20.18
N ARG A 237 5.80 -10.87 -19.17
CA ARG A 237 6.72 -9.98 -18.46
C ARG A 237 7.09 -10.57 -17.09
N PRO A 238 8.27 -11.22 -16.95
CA PRO A 238 8.69 -11.81 -15.67
C PRO A 238 9.05 -10.72 -14.64
N VAL A 239 8.93 -11.04 -13.35
CA VAL A 239 9.54 -10.21 -12.31
C VAL A 239 11.05 -10.25 -12.50
N ARG A 240 11.64 -9.05 -12.55
CA ARG A 240 13.09 -8.91 -12.45
C ARG A 240 13.52 -9.36 -11.06
N GLU A 241 13.99 -10.59 -10.96
CA GLU A 241 14.63 -11.10 -9.76
C GLU A 241 15.93 -10.33 -9.53
N ARG A 242 16.06 -9.72 -8.35
CA ARG A 242 17.30 -9.09 -7.90
C ARG A 242 17.91 -9.97 -6.83
N THR A 243 18.98 -10.64 -7.20
CA THR A 243 19.78 -11.42 -6.26
C THR A 243 20.49 -10.50 -5.28
N TRP A 244 21.04 -11.07 -4.21
CA TRP A 244 21.84 -10.31 -3.27
C TRP A 244 23.14 -9.78 -3.89
N TRP A 245 23.69 -10.50 -4.88
CA TRP A 245 24.83 -10.06 -5.68
C TRP A 245 24.52 -8.82 -6.51
N ASP A 246 23.37 -8.80 -7.20
CA ASP A 246 22.94 -7.63 -7.99
C ASP A 246 22.77 -6.37 -7.12
N LYS A 247 22.36 -6.56 -5.86
CA LYS A 247 22.25 -5.46 -4.89
C LYS A 247 23.63 -4.97 -4.47
N ALA A 248 24.55 -5.87 -4.13
CA ALA A 248 25.91 -5.52 -3.75
C ALA A 248 26.64 -4.79 -4.89
N GLU A 249 26.50 -5.26 -6.13
CA GLU A 249 27.09 -4.61 -7.29
C GLU A 249 26.47 -3.23 -7.57
N ALA A 250 25.14 -3.09 -7.42
CA ALA A 250 24.46 -1.81 -7.56
C ALA A 250 24.87 -0.80 -6.47
N GLU A 251 25.13 -1.27 -5.25
CA GLU A 251 25.65 -0.46 -4.15
C GLU A 251 27.08 -0.02 -4.42
N ALA A 252 27.95 -0.92 -4.90
CA ALA A 252 29.33 -0.58 -5.30
C ALA A 252 29.35 0.49 -6.41
N LYS A 253 28.58 0.28 -7.49
CA LYS A 253 28.44 1.28 -8.58
C LYS A 253 27.81 2.59 -8.13
N ARG A 254 27.00 2.59 -7.08
CA ARG A 254 26.46 3.82 -6.49
C ARG A 254 27.54 4.55 -5.70
N ALA A 255 28.31 3.85 -4.88
CA ALA A 255 29.42 4.41 -4.12
C ALA A 255 30.49 5.04 -5.05
N GLU A 256 30.83 4.37 -6.15
CA GLU A 256 31.74 4.90 -7.17
C GLU A 256 31.22 6.20 -7.80
N ARG A 257 29.95 6.23 -8.23
CA ARG A 257 29.33 7.45 -8.78
C ARG A 257 29.23 8.58 -7.77
N ASP A 258 29.01 8.26 -6.49
CA ASP A 258 28.94 9.27 -5.44
C ASP A 258 30.34 9.83 -5.13
N ALA A 259 31.40 9.01 -5.21
CA ALA A 259 32.79 9.46 -5.13
C ALA A 259 33.17 10.37 -6.30
N GLU A 260 32.86 9.98 -7.54
CA GLU A 260 33.12 10.81 -8.74
C GLU A 260 32.41 12.17 -8.66
N ARG A 261 31.16 12.19 -8.17
CA ARG A 261 30.41 13.44 -7.95
C ARG A 261 31.06 14.32 -6.88
N ALA A 262 31.62 13.73 -5.82
CA ALA A 262 32.32 14.47 -4.79
C ALA A 262 33.58 15.12 -5.36
N GLU A 263 34.42 14.36 -6.08
CA GLU A 263 35.62 14.90 -6.74
C GLU A 263 35.30 15.98 -7.77
N ARG A 264 34.23 15.82 -8.56
CA ARG A 264 33.80 16.84 -9.52
C ARG A 264 33.34 18.11 -8.81
N ARG A 265 32.65 17.97 -7.68
CA ARG A 265 32.20 19.10 -6.86
C ARG A 265 33.41 19.83 -6.24
N GLU A 266 34.39 19.11 -5.72
CA GLU A 266 35.63 19.71 -5.19
C GLU A 266 36.41 20.46 -6.27
N ARG A 267 36.55 19.87 -7.48
CA ARG A 267 37.16 20.57 -8.63
C ARG A 267 36.41 21.86 -9.00
N TRP A 268 35.09 21.80 -9.07
CA TRP A 268 34.27 22.98 -9.35
C TRP A 268 34.39 24.06 -8.26
N GLU A 269 34.41 23.66 -6.99
CA GLU A 269 34.63 24.58 -5.86
C GLU A 269 36.04 25.22 -5.92
N ALA A 270 37.06 24.45 -6.29
CA ALA A 270 38.43 24.96 -6.48
C ALA A 270 38.54 25.94 -7.65
N GLU A 271 37.96 25.63 -8.82
CA GLU A 271 37.91 26.54 -9.97
C GLU A 271 37.16 27.84 -9.64
N LYS A 272 36.06 27.72 -8.88
CA LYS A 272 35.29 28.88 -8.44
C LYS A 272 36.11 29.76 -7.50
N ALA A 273 36.87 29.17 -6.58
CA ALA A 273 37.77 29.90 -5.68
C ALA A 273 38.92 30.58 -6.44
N GLU A 274 39.52 29.92 -7.44
CA GLU A 274 40.55 30.51 -8.30
C GLU A 274 39.98 31.72 -9.07
N LYS A 275 38.80 31.57 -9.66
CA LYS A 275 38.12 32.68 -10.37
C LYS A 275 37.75 33.83 -9.45
N ALA A 276 37.37 33.56 -8.20
CA ALA A 276 37.11 34.60 -7.19
C ALA A 276 38.39 35.30 -6.72
N GLY A 277 39.53 34.59 -6.72
CA GLY A 277 40.85 35.14 -6.40
C GLY A 277 41.50 35.94 -7.54
N ARG A 278 41.12 35.68 -8.80
CA ARG A 278 41.43 36.59 -9.91
C ARG A 278 40.63 37.88 -9.71
N VAL A 279 41.30 38.87 -9.15
CA VAL A 279 40.88 40.28 -9.24
C VAL A 279 40.66 40.56 -10.72
N LEU A 280 39.40 40.62 -11.13
CA LEU A 280 39.05 41.12 -12.46
C LEU A 280 39.72 42.49 -12.57
N PRO A 281 40.46 42.78 -13.65
CA PRO A 281 40.94 44.14 -13.89
C PRO A 281 39.72 45.05 -13.74
N GLU A 282 39.86 46.08 -12.91
CA GLU A 282 38.82 47.10 -12.75
C GLU A 282 38.33 47.47 -14.15
N PRO A 283 37.03 47.43 -14.43
CA PRO A 283 36.53 47.83 -15.72
C PRO A 283 36.90 49.31 -15.92
N GLU A 284 37.99 49.56 -16.66
CA GLU A 284 38.33 50.88 -17.14
C GLU A 284 37.08 51.46 -17.82
N ASP A 285 36.59 52.58 -17.28
CA ASP A 285 35.67 53.50 -17.93
C ASP A 285 34.34 52.93 -18.46
N ARG A 286 33.62 52.12 -17.66
CA ARG A 286 32.16 52.21 -17.72
C ARG A 286 31.72 53.48 -17.01
N ARG A 287 31.75 54.60 -17.74
CA ARG A 287 31.07 55.85 -17.36
C ARG A 287 29.68 55.47 -16.83
N PRO A 288 29.29 55.92 -15.63
CA PRO A 288 27.96 55.62 -15.12
C PRO A 288 26.95 56.10 -16.16
N ALA A 289 26.06 55.20 -16.61
CA ALA A 289 24.97 55.59 -17.48
C ALA A 289 24.24 56.76 -16.82
N ILE A 290 24.19 57.90 -17.53
CA ILE A 290 23.46 59.08 -17.07
C ILE A 290 22.00 58.67 -16.99
N LEU A 291 21.53 58.35 -15.78
CA LEU A 291 20.14 58.06 -15.51
C LEU A 291 19.41 59.39 -15.39
N ASP A 292 18.77 59.82 -16.47
CA ASP A 292 17.69 60.81 -16.42
C ASP A 292 16.41 60.14 -15.88
N ALA A 293 15.49 60.92 -15.30
CA ALA A 293 14.28 60.46 -14.60
C ALA A 293 13.26 59.70 -15.49
N ARG A 294 13.63 59.38 -16.74
CA ARG A 294 12.81 58.69 -17.76
C ARG A 294 13.35 57.31 -18.16
N GLY A 295 14.41 56.81 -17.51
CA GLY A 295 15.03 55.52 -17.84
C GLY A 295 16.28 55.66 -18.73
N PRO A 296 17.01 54.55 -19.00
CA PRO A 296 18.31 54.61 -19.68
C PRO A 296 18.16 55.19 -21.09
N VAL A 297 18.94 56.24 -21.39
CA VAL A 297 19.03 56.83 -22.72
C VAL A 297 19.68 55.81 -23.65
N ARG A 298 18.91 55.27 -24.60
CA ARG A 298 19.45 54.44 -25.68
C ARG A 298 20.40 55.26 -26.53
N ASP A 299 21.57 54.72 -26.78
CA ASP A 299 22.56 55.32 -27.68
C ASP A 299 21.94 55.36 -29.09
N PRO A 300 21.87 56.51 -29.79
CA PRO A 300 21.22 56.60 -31.11
C PRO A 300 21.83 55.70 -32.19
N SER A 301 22.97 55.07 -31.93
CA SER A 301 23.59 54.04 -32.77
C SER A 301 22.91 52.67 -32.69
N GLU A 302 22.10 52.39 -31.66
CA GLU A 302 21.36 51.11 -31.51
C GLU A 302 20.02 51.08 -32.27
N VAL A 303 19.68 52.12 -33.05
CA VAL A 303 18.38 52.23 -33.77
C VAL A 303 18.45 51.75 -35.23
N VAL A 304 19.54 51.09 -35.63
CA VAL A 304 19.74 50.48 -36.96
C VAL A 304 20.07 49.01 -36.67
N ASP A 305 19.25 47.98 -36.87
CA ASP A 305 18.50 47.53 -38.05
C ASP A 305 17.31 46.64 -37.62
N ALA A 306 16.15 47.23 -37.33
CA ALA A 306 14.93 46.45 -37.11
C ALA A 306 14.29 45.95 -38.42
N ARG A 307 14.82 46.36 -39.58
CA ARG A 307 14.29 45.98 -40.90
C ARG A 307 14.95 44.73 -41.49
N GLU A 308 16.18 44.41 -41.07
CA GLU A 308 16.92 43.24 -41.57
C GLU A 308 16.54 41.93 -40.83
N GLN A 309 16.05 42.02 -39.58
CA GLN A 309 15.60 40.86 -38.81
C GLN A 309 14.19 40.37 -39.19
N ALA A 310 13.40 41.17 -39.93
CA ALA A 310 12.07 40.77 -40.38
C ALA A 310 12.11 39.95 -41.69
N GLU A 311 13.18 40.02 -42.48
CA GLU A 311 13.30 39.26 -43.74
C GLU A 311 13.90 37.86 -43.56
N THR A 312 14.55 37.57 -42.42
CA THR A 312 15.14 36.25 -42.14
C THR A 312 14.21 35.29 -41.38
N ALA A 313 13.12 35.77 -40.80
CA ALA A 313 12.19 34.93 -40.01
C ALA A 313 11.01 34.35 -40.82
N GLY A 314 10.93 34.61 -42.13
CA GLY A 314 9.80 34.21 -42.98
C GLY A 314 10.06 33.04 -43.94
N ALA A 315 11.24 32.41 -43.90
CA ALA A 315 11.65 31.43 -44.93
C ALA A 315 11.68 29.95 -44.50
N ASP A 316 11.42 29.64 -43.23
CA ASP A 316 11.66 28.28 -42.68
C ASP A 316 10.40 27.49 -42.30
N ASP A 317 9.18 27.95 -42.62
CA ASP A 317 7.91 27.33 -42.16
C ASP A 317 7.05 26.69 -43.29
N GLU A 318 7.63 26.46 -44.47
CA GLU A 318 7.02 25.66 -45.55
C GLU A 318 7.98 24.53 -45.95
N LEU A 319 8.01 23.42 -45.19
CA LEU A 319 8.46 22.08 -45.65
C LEU A 319 8.45 21.08 -44.48
N GLN A 320 7.26 20.61 -44.05
CA GLN A 320 7.08 19.27 -43.45
C GLN A 320 5.60 18.94 -43.18
N GLU A 321 4.81 18.87 -44.25
CA GLU A 321 3.68 17.94 -44.32
C GLU A 321 3.93 17.03 -45.52
N ASP A 322 4.06 15.73 -45.24
CA ASP A 322 3.95 14.54 -46.12
C ASP A 322 5.05 13.50 -45.85
N GLN A 323 4.80 12.64 -44.85
CA GLN A 323 5.04 11.18 -44.90
C GLN A 323 4.46 10.46 -43.69
#